data_AF-A0A1B8I2S0-F1
#
_entry.id   AF-A0A1B8I2S0-F1
#
_cell.length_a   1.000
_cell.length_b   1.000
_cell.length_c   1.000
_cell.angle_alpha   90.00
_cell.angle_beta   90.00
_cell.angle_gamma   90.00
#
_symmetry.space_group_name_H-M   'P 1'
#
loop_
_entity.id
_entity.type
_entity.pdbx_description
1 polymer ?
#
loop_
_entity_poly.entity_id
_entity_poly.type
_entity_poly.pdbx_seq_one_letter_code
_entity_poly.pdbx_strand_id
1 'polypeptide(L)'
;MKFFFQRNETDSEIRIELKTASFYLLVAMIVGWMAISFILQSNEAGSVFLPILIGFMMLRFFALVKVQKEVLVAMRDKRLTTQGSKFSFNNPFIYIIKKKAQPETDA
;
A
#
# COMPACT_ATOMS: atom_id res chain seq x y z
N MET A 1 -1.19 3.92 -10.16
CA MET A 1 -1.56 4.06 -8.72
C MET A 1 -2.69 3.13 -8.29
N LYS A 2 -3.81 3.02 -9.03
CA LYS A 2 -5.00 2.20 -8.65
C LYS A 2 -4.71 0.75 -8.24
N PHE A 3 -3.61 0.15 -8.73
CA PHE A 3 -3.16 -1.19 -8.34
C PHE A 3 -2.61 -1.29 -6.91
N PHE A 4 -2.02 -0.21 -6.39
CA PHE A 4 -1.43 -0.16 -5.05
C PHE A 4 -2.38 0.47 -4.03
N PHE A 5 -3.09 1.52 -4.45
CA PHE A 5 -4.06 2.21 -3.62
C PHE A 5 -5.09 2.94 -4.48
N GLN A 6 -6.26 3.18 -3.92
CA GLN A 6 -7.30 4.02 -4.50
C GLN A 6 -7.57 5.18 -3.54
N ARG A 7 -7.54 6.41 -4.07
CA ARG A 7 -7.84 7.64 -3.33
C ARG A 7 -9.15 8.20 -3.86
N ASN A 8 -10.12 8.36 -2.97
CA ASN A 8 -11.37 9.06 -3.23
C ASN A 8 -11.42 10.27 -2.30
N GLU A 9 -11.72 11.44 -2.86
CA GLU A 9 -11.78 12.68 -2.12
C GLU A 9 -13.20 13.22 -2.16
N THR A 10 -13.70 13.61 -0.99
CA THR A 10 -15.00 14.28 -0.81
C THR A 10 -14.77 15.64 -0.14
N ASP A 11 -15.83 16.43 0.02
CA ASP A 11 -15.73 17.75 0.65
C ASP A 11 -15.32 17.68 2.14
N SER A 12 -15.61 16.57 2.83
CA SER A 12 -15.34 16.40 4.26
C SER A 12 -14.18 15.46 4.58
N GLU A 13 -13.94 14.45 3.74
CA GLU A 13 -12.94 13.41 4.00
C GLU A 13 -12.14 12.98 2.77
N ILE A 14 -10.91 12.53 3.02
CA ILE A 14 -10.06 11.84 2.05
C ILE A 14 -10.03 10.37 2.45
N ARG A 15 -10.49 9.50 1.55
CA ARG A 15 -10.51 8.05 1.74
C ARG A 15 -9.41 7.41 0.91
N ILE A 16 -8.50 6.69 1.55
CA ILE A 16 -7.40 6.00 0.91
C ILE A 16 -7.50 4.51 1.19
N GLU A 17 -7.90 3.75 0.18
CA GLU A 17 -7.96 2.29 0.21
C GLU A 17 -6.63 1.70 -0.25
N LEU A 18 -6.02 0.85 0.58
CA LEU A 18 -4.84 0.07 0.21
C LEU A 18 -5.27 -1.23 -0.48
N LYS A 19 -4.77 -1.47 -1.69
CA LYS A 19 -5.15 -2.67 -2.45
C LYS A 19 -4.36 -3.89 -1.99
N THR A 20 -5.09 -4.84 -1.42
CA THR A 20 -4.61 -6.14 -0.92
C THR A 20 -3.94 -6.98 -2.02
N ALA A 21 -4.39 -6.87 -3.28
CA ALA A 21 -3.84 -7.61 -4.42
C ALA A 21 -2.33 -7.39 -4.62
N SER A 22 -1.85 -6.15 -4.45
CA SER A 22 -0.42 -5.84 -4.60
C SER A 22 0.45 -6.52 -3.53
N PHE A 23 -0.11 -6.75 -2.34
CA PHE A 23 0.55 -7.48 -1.27
C PHE A 23 0.57 -8.99 -1.55
N TYR A 24 -0.54 -9.57 -1.98
CA TYR A 24 -0.58 -10.98 -2.34
C TYR A 24 0.29 -11.32 -3.55
N LEU A 25 0.44 -10.41 -4.50
CA LEU A 25 1.40 -10.58 -5.59
C LEU A 25 2.83 -10.68 -5.06
N LEU A 26 3.22 -9.84 -4.10
CA LEU A 26 4.54 -9.93 -3.46
C LEU A 26 4.72 -11.28 -2.75
N VAL A 27 3.72 -11.74 -2.01
CA VAL A 27 3.76 -13.04 -1.33
C VAL A 27 3.88 -14.18 -2.35
N ALA A 28 3.10 -14.13 -3.43
CA ALA A 28 3.16 -15.14 -4.50
C ALA A 28 4.53 -15.17 -5.18
N MET A 29 5.17 -14.01 -5.40
CA MET A 29 6.54 -13.93 -5.91
C MET A 29 7.53 -14.61 -4.97
N ILE A 30 7.44 -14.36 -3.65
CA ILE A 30 8.34 -14.98 -2.66
C ILE A 30 8.11 -16.49 -2.58
N VAL A 31 6.87 -16.94 -2.53
CA VAL A 31 6.54 -18.38 -2.47
C VAL A 31 6.94 -19.09 -3.75
N GLY A 32 6.66 -18.48 -4.92
CA GLY A 32 7.06 -19.01 -6.22
C GLY A 32 8.58 -19.13 -6.33
N TRP A 33 9.31 -18.11 -5.85
CA TRP A 33 10.76 -18.15 -5.77
C TRP A 33 11.25 -19.32 -4.91
N MET A 34 10.73 -19.46 -3.69
CA MET A 34 11.10 -20.56 -2.79
C MET A 34 10.82 -21.93 -3.42
N ALA A 35 9.68 -22.10 -4.08
CA ALA A 35 9.33 -23.34 -4.76
C ALA A 35 10.31 -23.66 -5.92
N ILE A 36 10.64 -22.66 -6.73
CA ILE A 36 11.61 -22.78 -7.83
C ILE A 36 13.00 -23.13 -7.28
N SER A 37 13.47 -22.43 -6.25
CA SER A 37 14.76 -22.72 -5.61
C SER A 37 14.82 -24.13 -5.04
N PHE A 38 13.71 -24.61 -4.46
CA PHE A 38 13.62 -25.96 -3.92
C PHE A 38 13.66 -27.03 -5.01
N ILE A 39 12.93 -26.84 -6.11
CA ILE A 39 12.84 -27.83 -7.21
C ILE A 39 14.14 -27.87 -8.03
N LEU A 40 14.66 -26.71 -8.42
CA LEU A 40 15.79 -26.63 -9.33
C LEU A 40 17.14 -26.79 -8.61
N GLN A 41 17.18 -26.63 -7.28
CA GLN A 41 18.41 -26.60 -6.46
C GLN A 41 19.51 -25.69 -7.04
N SER A 42 19.13 -24.74 -7.89
CA SER A 42 20.03 -23.93 -8.70
C SER A 42 20.08 -22.52 -8.13
N ASN A 43 21.31 -22.05 -7.90
CA ASN A 43 21.58 -20.69 -7.45
C ASN A 43 21.45 -19.67 -8.60
N GLU A 44 21.46 -20.12 -9.86
CA GLU A 44 21.39 -19.25 -11.05
C GLU A 44 20.00 -18.66 -11.26
N ALA A 45 18.93 -19.35 -10.85
CA ALA A 45 17.60 -18.77 -10.90
C ALA A 45 17.48 -17.52 -9.99
N GLY A 46 18.33 -17.44 -8.95
CA GLY A 46 18.29 -16.38 -7.95
C GLY A 46 18.86 -15.08 -8.45
N SER A 47 19.90 -15.15 -9.29
CA SER A 47 20.53 -13.96 -9.87
C SER A 47 19.59 -13.18 -10.79
N VAL A 48 18.63 -13.87 -11.42
CA VAL A 48 17.60 -13.24 -12.27
C VAL A 48 16.37 -12.81 -11.47
N PHE A 49 15.93 -13.63 -10.52
CA PHE A 49 14.69 -13.37 -9.77
C PHE A 49 14.83 -12.25 -8.74
N LEU A 50 15.94 -12.21 -7.99
CA LEU A 50 16.17 -11.22 -6.93
C LEU A 50 16.04 -9.77 -7.44
N PRO A 51 16.68 -9.37 -8.56
CA PRO A 51 16.50 -8.04 -9.13
C PRO A 51 15.05 -7.68 -9.44
N ILE A 52 14.26 -8.64 -9.96
CA ILE A 52 12.84 -8.44 -10.28
C ILE A 52 12.04 -8.22 -8.98
N LEU A 53 12.29 -9.04 -7.96
CA LEU A 53 11.65 -8.93 -6.66
C LEU A 53 11.98 -7.58 -5.98
N ILE A 54 13.25 -7.18 -6.00
CA ILE A 54 13.71 -5.89 -5.46
C ILE A 54 13.08 -4.74 -6.24
N GLY A 55 13.06 -4.81 -7.57
CA GLY A 55 12.43 -3.80 -8.42
C GLY A 55 10.94 -3.62 -8.11
N PHE A 56 10.21 -4.73 -7.94
CA PHE A 56 8.81 -4.69 -7.55
C PHE A 56 8.61 -4.13 -6.13
N MET A 57 9.45 -4.53 -5.17
CA MET A 57 9.42 -3.97 -3.81
C MET A 57 9.66 -2.46 -3.80
N MET A 58 10.65 -1.98 -4.56
CA MET A 58 10.95 -0.56 -4.68
C MET A 58 9.78 0.20 -5.31
N LEU A 59 9.23 -0.31 -6.42
CA LEU A 59 8.08 0.30 -7.07
C LEU A 59 6.87 0.38 -6.12
N ARG A 60 6.57 -0.71 -5.40
CA ARG A 60 5.52 -0.73 -4.38
C ARG A 60 5.79 0.25 -3.24
N PHE A 61 7.03 0.31 -2.75
CA PHE A 61 7.43 1.23 -1.70
C PHE A 61 7.19 2.68 -2.12
N PHE A 62 7.73 3.11 -3.27
CA PHE A 62 7.56 4.47 -3.77
C PHE A 62 6.11 4.83 -4.06
N ALA A 63 5.32 3.87 -4.59
CA ALA A 63 3.89 4.07 -4.79
C ALA A 63 3.15 4.37 -3.48
N LEU A 64 3.58 3.76 -2.37
CA LEU A 64 2.92 3.90 -1.08
C LEU A 64 3.50 5.02 -0.20
N VAL A 65 4.75 5.44 -0.40
CA VAL A 65 5.43 6.47 0.43
C VAL A 65 4.62 7.76 0.52
N LYS A 66 4.06 8.24 -0.61
CA LYS A 66 3.29 9.49 -0.61
C LYS A 66 2.04 9.39 0.28
N VAL A 67 1.30 8.30 0.15
CA VAL A 67 0.13 7.99 0.98
C VAL A 67 0.51 7.81 2.45
N GLN A 68 1.58 7.07 2.72
CA GLN A 68 2.08 6.83 4.08
C GLN A 68 2.43 8.14 4.79
N LYS A 69 3.09 9.08 4.10
CA LYS A 69 3.39 10.41 4.65
C LYS A 69 2.11 11.19 4.99
N GLU A 70 1.13 11.18 4.09
CA GLU A 70 -0.17 11.85 4.31
C GLU A 70 -0.91 11.25 5.53
N VAL A 71 -0.95 9.93 5.62
CA VAL A 71 -1.50 9.19 6.75
C VAL A 71 -0.78 9.52 8.05
N LEU A 72 0.56 9.60 8.03
CA LEU A 72 1.37 9.94 9.21
C LEU A 72 1.06 11.36 9.71
N VAL A 73 0.93 12.32 8.80
CA VAL A 73 0.54 13.70 9.12
C VAL A 73 -0.88 13.75 9.68
N ALA A 74 -1.82 13.03 9.08
CA ALA A 74 -3.19 12.95 9.58
C ALA A 74 -3.28 12.27 10.96
N MET A 75 -2.45 11.26 11.21
CA MET A 75 -2.34 10.58 12.49
C MET A 75 -1.80 11.52 13.56
N ARG A 76 -0.73 12.26 13.25
CA ARG A 76 -0.17 13.29 14.14
C ARG A 76 -1.23 14.33 14.50
N ASP A 77 -2.03 14.74 13.53
CA ASP A 77 -3.11 15.72 13.72
C ASP A 77 -4.40 15.10 14.33
N LYS A 78 -4.40 13.82 14.73
CA LYS A 78 -5.56 13.07 15.28
C LYS A 78 -6.81 13.06 14.37
N ARG A 79 -6.62 13.18 13.05
CA ARG A 79 -7.70 13.20 12.04
C ARG A 79 -7.83 11.90 11.26
N LEU A 80 -7.10 10.85 11.67
CA LEU A 80 -7.05 9.56 10.99
C LEU A 80 -7.98 8.55 11.66
N THR A 81 -8.76 7.85 10.84
CA THR A 81 -9.50 6.65 11.23
C THR A 81 -9.13 5.52 10.29
N THR A 82 -8.94 4.31 10.83
CA THR A 82 -8.65 3.10 10.06
C THR A 82 -9.84 2.17 10.07
N GLN A 83 -10.17 1.60 8.91
CA GLN A 83 -11.23 0.61 8.77
C GLN A 83 -10.74 -0.60 7.97
N GLY A 84 -11.33 -1.76 8.23
CA GLY A 84 -11.08 -2.98 7.46
C GLY A 84 -9.78 -3.69 7.81
N SER A 85 -9.34 -4.58 6.90
CA SER A 85 -8.17 -5.44 7.12
C SER A 85 -7.22 -5.42 5.93
N LYS A 86 -5.91 -5.41 6.23
CA LYS A 86 -4.83 -5.42 5.22
C LYS A 86 -4.73 -6.73 4.45
N PHE A 87 -5.44 -7.77 4.88
CA PHE A 87 -5.41 -9.12 4.31
C PHE A 87 -6.78 -9.55 3.76
N SER A 88 -7.80 -8.70 3.86
CA SER A 88 -9.13 -9.03 3.33
C SER A 88 -9.34 -8.36 1.97
N PHE A 89 -9.92 -9.11 1.03
CA PHE A 89 -10.41 -8.55 -0.24
C PHE A 89 -11.82 -7.97 -0.08
N ASN A 90 -12.66 -8.58 0.75
CA ASN A 90 -14.06 -8.16 0.95
C ASN A 90 -14.19 -6.98 1.92
N ASN A 91 -13.20 -6.79 2.80
CA ASN A 91 -13.14 -5.68 3.74
C ASN A 91 -11.75 -5.01 3.66
N PRO A 92 -11.47 -4.30 2.56
CA PRO A 92 -10.15 -3.76 2.29
C PRO A 92 -9.76 -2.74 3.37
N PHE A 93 -8.46 -2.58 3.58
CA PHE A 93 -7.95 -1.65 4.56
C PHE A 93 -8.04 -0.21 4.03
N ILE A 94 -8.77 0.62 4.76
CA ILE A 94 -9.07 2.00 4.37
C ILE A 94 -8.61 2.96 5.46
N TYR A 95 -7.85 3.97 5.04
CA TYR A 95 -7.61 5.18 5.82
C TYR A 95 -8.67 6.23 5.50
N ILE A 96 -9.27 6.80 6.53
CA ILE A 96 -10.21 7.91 6.43
C ILE A 96 -9.56 9.09 7.12
N ILE A 97 -9.27 10.15 6.37
CA ILE A 97 -8.63 11.36 6.84
C ILE A 97 -9.67 12.49 6.80
N LYS A 98 -10.07 13.01 7.96
CA LYS A 98 -10.94 14.19 8.03
C LYS A 98 -10.18 15.43 7.57
N LYS A 99 -10.75 16.24 6.67
CA LYS A 99 -10.15 17.51 6.26
C LYS A 99 -10.14 18.48 7.46
N LYS A 100 -9.12 19.33 7.55
CA LYS A 100 -9.12 20.42 8.55
C LYS A 100 -10.27 21.35 8.19
N ALA A 101 -11.09 21.72 9.18
CA ALA A 101 -12.00 22.86 9.01
C ALA A 101 -11.14 24.05 8.59
N GLN A 102 -11.47 24.67 7.45
CA GLN A 102 -10.92 25.97 7.12
C GLN A 102 -11.36 26.90 8.25
N PRO A 103 -10.43 27.61 8.93
CA PRO A 103 -10.86 28.71 9.78
C PRO A 103 -11.63 29.67 8.87
N GLU A 104 -12.89 29.90 9.20
CA GLU A 104 -13.70 30.95 8.59
C GLU A 104 -12.86 32.21 8.69
N THR A 105 -12.38 32.68 7.54
CA THR A 105 -11.68 33.96 7.48
C THR A 105 -12.80 34.98 7.60
N ASP A 106 -13.03 35.44 8.82
CA ASP A 106 -13.94 36.55 9.13
C ASP A 106 -13.65 37.70 8.14
N ALA A 107 -14.71 38.11 7.45
CA ALA A 107 -14.72 39.17 6.45
C ALA A 107 -14.62 40.57 7.08
#